data_AF-A0AAW0YE94-F1
#
_entry.id   AF-A0AAW0YE94-F1
#
_cell.length_a   1.000
_cell.length_b   1.000
_cell.length_c   1.000
_cell.angle_alpha   90.00
_cell.angle_beta   90.00
_cell.angle_gamma   90.00
#
_symmetry.space_group_name_H-M   'P 1'
#
loop_
_entity.id
_entity.type
_entity.pdbx_description
1 polymer ?
#
loop_
_entity_poly.entity_id
_entity_poly.type
_entity_poly.pdbx_seq_one_letter_code
_entity_poly.pdbx_strand_id
1 'polypeptide(L)'
;MFWRYHNPTSKCSRQYMSAIFYHDEEQKRLAEESMKAEQEKHIRPITTSILPCKVFFEAEDYHQKYLLQRHPALVNSLDIDPGEELIRSHVAARINGYIGGYGTVAEFDKEWQQWGISEKMANYIRQEMTSSSRVSC
;
A
#
# COMPACT_ATOMS: atom_id res chain seq x y z
N MET A 1 -8.95 -5.13 6.52
CA MET A 1 -7.58 -4.92 6.00
C MET A 1 -6.75 -4.14 7.02
N PHE A 2 -7.00 -2.83 7.20
CA PHE A 2 -6.32 -1.92 8.13
C PHE A 2 -5.78 -2.54 9.45
N TRP A 3 -6.64 -3.11 10.28
CA TRP A 3 -6.28 -3.68 11.60
C TRP A 3 -5.24 -4.81 11.55
N ARG A 4 -5.12 -5.51 10.41
CA ARG A 4 -4.21 -6.65 10.25
C ARG A 4 -2.78 -6.25 9.88
N TYR A 5 -2.54 -5.01 9.45
CA TYR A 5 -1.24 -4.57 8.94
C TYR A 5 -0.36 -3.84 9.98
N HIS A 6 -0.84 -3.69 11.21
CA HIS A 6 -0.09 -3.10 12.30
C HIS A 6 -0.62 -3.59 13.65
N ASN A 7 0.09 -3.32 14.74
CA ASN A 7 -0.42 -3.51 16.09
C ASN A 7 -1.21 -2.26 16.52
N PRO A 8 -2.56 -2.32 16.64
CA PRO A 8 -3.39 -1.15 16.91
C PRO A 8 -3.36 -0.71 18.38
N THR A 9 -2.66 -1.44 19.26
CA THR A 9 -2.51 -1.10 20.69
C THR A 9 -1.20 -0.38 21.00
N SER A 10 -0.31 -0.26 20.00
CA SER A 10 0.98 0.41 20.15
C SER A 10 0.81 1.93 20.24
N LYS A 11 1.53 2.57 21.16
CA LYS A 11 1.63 4.03 21.23
C LYS A 11 2.85 4.46 20.42
N CYS A 12 2.61 5.15 19.31
CA CYS A 12 3.65 5.66 18.42
C CYS A 12 3.70 7.19 18.48
N SER A 13 4.79 7.79 18.02
CA SER A 13 4.85 9.24 17.81
C SER A 13 3.81 9.68 16.78
N ARG A 14 3.51 10.98 16.72
CA ARG A 14 2.51 11.53 15.79
C ARG A 14 2.79 11.17 14.33
N GLN A 15 4.06 11.03 13.92
CA GLN A 15 4.44 10.65 12.56
C GLN A 15 4.03 9.21 12.19
N TYR A 16 3.98 8.31 13.18
CA TYR A 16 3.68 6.88 12.99
C TYR A 16 2.40 6.44 13.71
N MET A 17 1.55 7.39 14.10
CA MET A 17 0.32 7.08 14.81
C MET A 17 -0.67 6.34 13.90
N SER A 18 -1.42 5.41 14.48
CA SER A 18 -2.54 4.79 13.79
C SER A 18 -3.73 5.77 13.76
N ALA A 19 -4.25 6.06 12.57
CA ALA A 19 -5.37 6.97 12.40
C ALA A 19 -6.27 6.55 11.23
N ILE A 20 -7.57 6.78 11.37
CA ILE A 20 -8.58 6.68 10.33
C ILE A 20 -9.18 8.08 10.14
N PHE A 21 -9.11 8.61 8.92
CA PHE A 21 -9.67 9.91 8.57
C PHE A 21 -10.98 9.72 7.79
N TYR A 22 -12.10 10.20 8.32
CA TYR A 22 -13.43 10.04 7.69
C TYR A 22 -13.85 11.32 6.96
N HIS A 23 -14.54 11.16 5.83
CA HIS A 23 -15.11 12.27 5.05
C HIS A 23 -16.56 12.58 5.38
N ASP A 24 -17.30 11.60 5.91
CA ASP A 24 -18.71 11.70 6.27
C ASP A 24 -19.04 10.87 7.52
N GLU A 25 -20.24 11.05 8.05
CA GLU A 25 -20.68 10.35 9.28
C GLU A 25 -20.86 8.84 9.08
N GLU A 26 -21.11 8.37 7.85
CA GLU A 26 -21.24 6.94 7.60
C GLU A 26 -19.88 6.24 7.68
N GLN A 27 -18.83 6.83 7.09
CA GLN A 27 -17.45 6.36 7.24
C GLN A 27 -17.00 6.36 8.70
N LYS A 28 -17.37 7.40 9.46
CA LYS A 28 -17.08 7.48 10.89
C LYS A 28 -17.76 6.33 11.66
N ARG A 29 -19.07 6.14 11.45
CA ARG A 29 -19.85 5.07 12.09
C ARG A 29 -19.26 3.69 11.78
N LEU A 30 -18.96 3.42 10.52
CA LEU A 30 -18.34 2.15 10.09
C LEU A 30 -16.94 1.96 10.69
N ALA A 31 -16.14 3.02 10.79
CA ALA A 31 -14.82 2.96 11.42
C ALA A 31 -14.93 2.64 12.92
N GLU A 32 -15.82 3.31 13.64
CA GLU A 32 -16.09 3.09 15.08
C GLU A 32 -16.61 1.68 15.36
N GLU A 33 -17.55 1.19 14.55
CA GLU A 33 -18.07 -0.18 14.64
C GLU A 33 -16.97 -1.21 14.40
N SER A 34 -16.13 -1.00 13.37
CA SER A 34 -15.01 -1.88 13.09
C SER A 34 -13.96 -1.87 14.21
N MET A 35 -13.71 -0.72 14.83
CA MET A 35 -12.77 -0.58 15.95
C MET A 35 -13.30 -1.30 17.19
N LYS A 36 -14.60 -1.20 17.46
CA LYS A 36 -15.25 -1.90 18.58
C LYS A 36 -15.14 -3.42 18.40
N ALA A 37 -15.45 -3.92 17.20
CA ALA A 37 -15.30 -5.35 16.89
C ALA A 37 -13.85 -5.82 16.94
N GLU A 38 -12.89 -4.97 16.54
CA GLU A 38 -11.47 -5.30 16.64
C GLU A 38 -10.98 -5.31 18.10
N GLN A 39 -11.44 -4.37 18.93
CA GLN A 39 -11.06 -4.26 20.34
C GLN A 39 -11.31 -5.57 21.13
N GLU A 40 -12.34 -6.33 20.78
CA GLU A 40 -12.64 -7.63 21.39
C GLU A 40 -11.50 -8.65 21.26
N LYS A 41 -10.61 -8.47 20.28
CA LYS A 41 -9.44 -9.32 20.04
C LYS A 41 -8.20 -8.89 20.83
N HIS A 42 -8.25 -7.74 21.51
CA HIS A 42 -7.10 -7.15 22.19
C HIS A 42 -7.41 -6.88 23.67
N ILE A 43 -6.52 -7.35 24.56
CA ILE A 43 -6.62 -7.03 26.00
C ILE A 43 -6.30 -5.55 26.25
N ARG A 44 -5.32 -5.02 25.51
CA ARG A 44 -4.94 -3.61 25.62
C ARG A 44 -5.89 -2.74 24.77
N PRO A 45 -6.20 -1.52 25.22
CA PRO A 45 -7.02 -0.61 24.43
C PRO A 45 -6.32 -0.25 23.12
N ILE A 46 -7.10 -0.22 22.04
CA ILE A 46 -6.69 0.31 20.74
C ILE A 46 -6.43 1.81 20.87
N THR A 47 -5.33 2.27 20.28
CA THR A 47 -4.85 3.66 20.33
C THR A 47 -5.15 4.44 19.04
N THR A 48 -5.73 3.77 18.03
CA THR A 48 -6.09 4.37 16.74
C THR A 48 -7.05 5.54 16.91
N SER A 49 -6.74 6.67 16.29
CA SER A 49 -7.61 7.85 16.30
C SER A 49 -8.57 7.85 15.11
N ILE A 50 -9.85 8.12 15.35
CA ILE A 50 -10.86 8.32 14.29
C ILE A 50 -11.16 9.82 14.22
N LEU A 51 -10.72 10.48 13.15
CA LEU A 51 -10.70 11.94 13.03
C LEU A 51 -11.36 12.41 11.73
N PRO A 52 -11.99 13.61 11.70
CA PRO A 52 -12.49 14.16 10.46
C PRO A 52 -11.33 14.40 9.49
N CYS A 53 -11.52 14.06 8.22
CA CYS A 53 -10.55 14.31 7.18
C CYS A 53 -10.34 15.82 7.02
N LYS A 54 -9.06 16.23 7.05
CA LYS A 54 -8.61 17.59 6.75
C LYS A 54 -7.85 17.57 5.43
N VAL A 55 -7.30 18.70 5.04
CA VAL A 55 -6.41 18.78 3.88
C VAL A 55 -5.32 17.71 3.99
N PHE A 56 -5.29 16.83 2.99
CA PHE A 56 -4.21 15.86 2.80
C PHE A 56 -3.15 16.51 1.93
N PHE A 57 -1.95 16.67 2.48
CA PHE A 57 -0.81 17.16 1.72
C PHE A 57 -0.09 15.97 1.13
N GLU A 58 0.07 15.99 -0.19
CA GLU A 58 0.82 14.97 -0.90
C GLU A 58 2.28 14.95 -0.43
N ALA A 59 2.81 13.76 -0.21
CA ALA A 59 4.22 13.56 0.11
C ALA A 59 5.08 13.73 -1.13
N GLU A 60 6.37 14.01 -0.94
CA GLU A 60 7.34 14.18 -2.01
C GLU A 60 7.39 12.98 -2.97
N ASP A 61 7.71 13.22 -4.24
CA ASP A 61 7.64 12.22 -5.31
C ASP A 61 8.40 10.92 -5.00
N TYR A 62 9.54 11.01 -4.31
CA TYR A 62 10.35 9.83 -3.97
C TYR A 62 9.66 8.88 -2.97
N HIS A 63 8.63 9.33 -2.25
CA HIS A 63 7.82 8.48 -1.38
C HIS A 63 6.75 7.69 -2.14
N GLN A 64 6.41 8.10 -3.35
CA GLN A 64 5.31 7.52 -4.13
C GLN A 64 5.74 6.22 -4.79
N LYS A 65 4.94 5.13 -4.68
CA LYS A 65 5.32 3.82 -5.27
C LYS A 65 6.78 3.43 -4.97
N TYR A 66 7.22 3.67 -3.73
CA TYR A 66 8.61 3.59 -3.31
C TYR A 66 9.34 2.32 -3.74
N LEU A 67 8.67 1.15 -3.65
CA LEU A 67 9.29 -0.11 -4.02
C LEU A 67 9.53 -0.21 -5.53
N LEU A 68 8.57 0.21 -6.35
CA LEU A 68 8.74 0.28 -7.80
C LEU A 68 9.87 1.25 -8.18
N GLN A 69 9.96 2.42 -7.54
CA GLN A 69 11.01 3.42 -7.83
C GLN A 69 12.43 2.91 -7.53
N ARG A 70 12.59 1.88 -6.69
CA ARG A 70 13.89 1.23 -6.47
C ARG A 70 14.36 0.39 -7.66
N HIS A 71 13.53 0.22 -8.69
CA HIS A 71 13.84 -0.49 -9.93
C HIS A 71 13.81 0.48 -11.13
N PRO A 72 14.79 1.38 -11.27
CA PRO A 72 14.78 2.45 -12.28
C PRO A 72 14.71 1.91 -13.71
N ALA A 73 15.31 0.76 -14.01
CA ALA A 73 15.19 0.13 -15.32
C ALA A 73 13.76 -0.27 -15.67
N LEU A 74 12.97 -0.72 -14.68
CA LEU A 74 11.57 -1.08 -14.86
C LEU A 74 10.71 0.17 -15.04
N VAL A 75 10.93 1.21 -14.23
CA VAL A 75 10.24 2.50 -14.35
C VAL A 75 10.49 3.13 -15.72
N ASN A 76 11.74 3.20 -16.17
CA ASN A 76 12.07 3.71 -17.49
C ASN A 76 11.44 2.89 -18.62
N SER A 77 11.27 1.58 -18.43
CA SER A 77 10.62 0.71 -19.42
C SER A 77 9.10 0.83 -19.44
N LEU A 78 8.49 1.33 -18.35
CA LEU A 78 7.07 1.64 -18.30
C LEU A 78 6.72 2.93 -19.03
N ASP A 79 7.72 3.77 -19.35
CA ASP A 79 7.54 5.08 -19.99
C ASP A 79 6.55 5.97 -19.22
N ILE A 80 6.66 5.93 -17.89
CA ILE A 80 5.82 6.71 -16.96
C ILE A 80 6.69 7.79 -16.34
N ASP A 81 6.24 9.04 -16.45
CA ASP A 81 6.92 10.16 -15.82
C ASP A 81 6.77 10.11 -14.28
N PRO A 82 7.86 10.34 -13.52
CA PRO A 82 7.76 10.56 -12.09
C PRO A 82 6.83 11.74 -11.78
N GLY A 83 6.09 11.64 -10.68
CA GLY A 83 5.07 12.63 -10.29
C GLY A 83 3.66 12.13 -10.57
N GLU A 84 2.81 12.99 -11.13
CA GLU A 84 1.36 12.77 -11.21
C GLU A 84 0.99 11.46 -11.94
N GLU A 85 1.68 11.14 -13.03
CA GLU A 85 1.39 9.93 -13.81
C GLU A 85 1.68 8.65 -13.01
N LEU A 86 2.85 8.58 -12.36
CA LEU A 86 3.23 7.47 -11.48
C LEU A 86 2.29 7.34 -10.26
N ILE A 87 1.87 8.47 -9.71
CA ILE A 87 0.97 8.51 -8.54
C ILE A 87 -0.39 7.92 -8.91
N ARG A 88 -0.94 8.31 -10.06
CA ARG A 88 -2.29 7.94 -10.50
C ARG A 88 -2.35 6.61 -11.25
N SER A 89 -1.21 6.08 -11.71
CA SER A 89 -1.15 4.83 -12.48
C SER A 89 -1.58 3.60 -11.65
N HIS A 90 -2.67 2.96 -12.10
CA HIS A 90 -3.14 1.69 -11.57
C HIS A 90 -2.09 0.58 -11.73
N VAL A 91 -1.45 0.51 -12.90
CA VAL A 91 -0.40 -0.47 -13.21
C VAL A 91 0.78 -0.29 -12.25
N ALA A 92 1.24 0.95 -12.04
CA ALA A 92 2.31 1.24 -11.09
C ALA A 92 1.95 0.83 -9.66
N ALA A 93 0.71 1.05 -9.23
CA ALA A 93 0.22 0.61 -7.92
C ALA A 93 0.26 -0.92 -7.76
N ARG A 94 -0.19 -1.66 -8.77
CA ARG A 94 -0.17 -3.13 -8.76
C ARG A 94 1.25 -3.68 -8.75
N ILE A 95 2.12 -3.18 -9.63
CA ILE A 95 3.52 -3.61 -9.71
C ILE A 95 4.24 -3.32 -8.38
N ASN A 96 4.06 -2.13 -7.80
CA ASN A 96 4.62 -1.80 -6.49
C ASN A 96 4.13 -2.77 -5.39
N GLY A 97 2.85 -3.15 -5.42
CA GLY A 97 2.28 -4.14 -4.51
C GLY A 97 2.95 -5.51 -4.63
N TYR A 98 3.08 -6.02 -5.85
CA TYR A 98 3.72 -7.31 -6.10
C TYR A 98 5.20 -7.35 -5.72
N ILE A 99 5.96 -6.31 -6.08
CA ILE A 99 7.36 -6.16 -5.66
C ILE A 99 7.46 -6.13 -4.11
N GLY A 100 6.46 -5.54 -3.45
CA GLY A 100 6.34 -5.54 -1.99
C GLY A 100 5.87 -6.84 -1.35
N GLY A 101 5.69 -7.92 -2.12
CA GLY A 101 5.24 -9.22 -1.61
C GLY A 101 3.73 -9.28 -1.35
N TYR A 102 2.95 -8.30 -1.81
CA TYR A 102 1.50 -8.32 -1.72
C TYR A 102 0.90 -8.99 -2.96
N GLY A 103 0.69 -10.31 -2.84
CA GLY A 103 0.10 -11.16 -3.88
C GLY A 103 1.06 -12.26 -4.34
N THR A 104 0.55 -13.19 -5.13
CA THR A 104 1.29 -14.38 -5.61
C THR A 104 1.64 -14.25 -7.10
N VAL A 105 2.66 -15.00 -7.53
CA VAL A 105 3.02 -15.08 -8.96
C VAL A 105 1.84 -15.56 -9.80
N ALA A 106 1.05 -16.50 -9.29
CA ALA A 106 -0.14 -17.01 -9.98
C ALA A 106 -1.25 -15.95 -10.15
N GLU A 107 -1.37 -15.01 -9.20
CA GLU A 107 -2.28 -13.87 -9.35
C GLU A 107 -1.73 -12.88 -10.37
N PHE A 108 -0.44 -12.54 -10.28
CA PHE A 108 0.22 -11.67 -11.25
C PHE A 108 0.05 -12.18 -12.69
N ASP A 109 0.26 -13.49 -12.89
CA ASP A 109 0.15 -14.16 -14.18
C ASP A 109 -1.23 -14.06 -14.83
N LYS A 110 -2.29 -13.87 -14.04
CA LYS A 110 -3.67 -13.72 -14.55
C LYS A 110 -3.98 -12.32 -15.05
N GLU A 111 -3.22 -11.31 -14.61
CA GLU A 111 -3.60 -9.92 -14.82
C GLU A 111 -2.59 -9.11 -15.62
N TRP A 112 -1.29 -9.43 -15.59
CA TRP A 112 -0.27 -8.56 -16.19
C TRP A 112 -0.47 -8.31 -17.70
N GLN A 113 -1.09 -9.26 -18.41
CA GLN A 113 -1.35 -9.16 -19.84
C GLN A 113 -2.26 -7.99 -20.21
N GLN A 114 -3.14 -7.56 -19.29
CA GLN A 114 -4.05 -6.43 -19.53
C GLN A 114 -3.39 -5.06 -19.29
N TRP A 115 -2.12 -5.03 -18.87
CA TRP A 115 -1.43 -3.81 -18.45
C TRP A 115 -0.50 -3.22 -19.50
N GLY A 116 -0.40 -3.83 -20.68
CA GLY A 116 0.46 -3.31 -21.75
C GLY A 116 1.96 -3.40 -21.47
N ILE A 117 2.39 -4.16 -20.46
CA ILE A 117 3.81 -4.36 -20.15
C ILE A 117 4.40 -5.48 -21.02
N SER A 118 5.69 -5.39 -21.33
CA SER A 118 6.37 -6.43 -22.11
C SER A 118 6.59 -7.71 -21.30
N GLU A 119 6.74 -8.85 -21.98
CA GLU A 119 7.07 -10.12 -21.33
C GLU A 119 8.40 -10.05 -20.56
N LYS A 120 9.37 -9.28 -21.06
CA LYS A 120 10.64 -9.01 -20.37
C LYS A 120 10.40 -8.35 -19.00
N MET A 121 9.50 -7.36 -18.95
CA MET A 121 9.13 -6.69 -17.69
C MET A 121 8.39 -7.64 -16.77
N ALA A 122 7.47 -8.45 -17.30
CA ALA A 122 6.74 -9.43 -16.50
C ALA A 122 7.69 -10.47 -15.87
N ASN A 123 8.66 -10.97 -16.63
CA ASN A 123 9.68 -11.89 -16.12
C ASN A 123 10.55 -11.25 -15.04
N TYR A 124 10.92 -9.98 -15.21
CA TYR A 124 11.64 -9.23 -14.18
C TYR A 124 10.83 -9.11 -12.88
N ILE A 125 9.55 -8.75 -12.98
CA ILE A 125 8.67 -8.63 -11.82
C ILE A 125 8.51 -9.98 -11.09
N ARG A 126 8.32 -11.09 -11.82
CA ARG A 126 8.28 -12.45 -11.22
C ARG A 126 9.55 -12.77 -10.43
N GLN A 127 10.72 -12.42 -10.97
CA GLN A 127 11.99 -12.62 -10.30
C GLN A 127 12.07 -11.80 -9.00
N GLU A 128 11.65 -10.54 -9.02
CA GLU A 128 11.63 -9.69 -7.81
C GLU A 128 10.64 -10.19 -6.75
N MET A 129 9.45 -10.66 -7.16
CA MET A 129 8.45 -11.25 -6.26
C MET A 129 8.99 -12.47 -5.52
N THR A 130 9.77 -13.30 -6.21
CA THR A 130 10.36 -14.51 -5.63
C THR A 130 11.61 -14.20 -4.80
N SER A 131 12.39 -13.20 -5.20
CA SER A 131 13.63 -12.80 -4.52
C SER A 131 13.39 -12.01 -3.23
N SER A 132 12.35 -11.17 -3.22
CA SER A 132 11.99 -10.31 -2.07
C SER A 132 11.35 -11.06 -0.89
N SER A 133 11.03 -12.36 -1.05
CA SER A 133 10.57 -13.21 0.05
C SER A 133 11.62 -13.48 1.15
N ARG A 134 12.81 -12.83 1.08
CA ARG A 134 13.88 -12.93 2.09
C ARG A 134 14.12 -11.70 2.95
N VAL A 135 13.34 -10.63 2.82
CA VAL A 135 13.48 -9.46 3.71
C VAL A 135 12.20 -9.27 4.52
N SER A 136 12.00 -10.14 5.52
CA SER A 136 11.17 -9.78 6.67
C SER A 136 12.07 -9.03 7.66
N CYS A 137 11.79 -7.75 7.90
CA CYS A 137 12.13 -7.14 9.19
C CYS A 137 11.19 -7.68 10.27
#